data_AF-A0A7S0B8A9-F1
#
_entry.id   AF-A0A7S0B8A9-F1
#
_cell.length_a   1.000
_cell.length_b   1.000
_cell.length_c   1.000
_cell.angle_alpha   90.00
_cell.angle_beta   90.00
_cell.angle_gamma   90.00
#
_symmetry.space_group_name_H-M   'P 1'
#
loop_
_entity.id
_entity.type
_entity.pdbx_description
1 polymer ?
#
loop_
_entity_poly.entity_id
_entity_poly.type
_entity_poly.pdbx_seq_one_letter_code
_entity_poly.pdbx_strand_id
1 'polypeptide(L)'
;EAKPLAPFKKLKPKELREMSKQNLPGCMFGLLIPKTAEEMRSGEFGAEWLTQAFHAAGTLAKDNRVTKLVRAEELPIKGFDTAGGAAMKMFLTVKYLRQDTGLHTELFCKYPYLYEEHPSSRQEVSGYNDVDGPEITCAMRLENLFPFPT
;
A
#
# COMPACT_ATOMS: atom_id res chain seq x y z
N GLU A 1 -14.52 16.45 -1.53
CA GLU A 1 -15.39 15.39 -1.00
C GLU A 1 -14.82 14.02 -1.35
N ALA A 2 -15.04 13.04 -0.48
CA ALA A 2 -14.66 11.65 -0.70
C ALA A 2 -15.55 11.02 -1.77
N LYS A 3 -14.97 10.54 -2.87
CA LYS A 3 -15.73 9.77 -3.85
C LYS A 3 -15.84 8.32 -3.37
N PRO A 4 -17.00 7.66 -3.53
CA PRO A 4 -17.10 6.23 -3.27
C PRO A 4 -16.14 5.47 -4.19
N LEU A 5 -15.65 4.32 -3.70
CA LEU A 5 -14.86 3.42 -4.52
C LEU A 5 -15.64 2.99 -5.76
N ALA A 6 -14.96 2.88 -6.90
CA ALA A 6 -15.57 2.34 -8.10
C ALA A 6 -16.02 0.89 -7.83
N PRO A 7 -17.15 0.44 -8.40
CA PRO A 7 -17.59 -0.94 -8.24
C PRO A 7 -16.50 -1.93 -8.66
N PHE A 8 -16.33 -3.00 -7.89
CA PHE A 8 -15.40 -4.07 -8.23
C PHE A 8 -15.72 -4.63 -9.62
N LYS A 9 -14.69 -4.71 -10.46
CA LYS A 9 -14.78 -5.33 -11.78
C LYS A 9 -13.89 -6.57 -11.83
N LYS A 10 -14.52 -7.74 -11.91
CA LYS A 10 -13.81 -8.99 -12.12
C LYS A 10 -13.09 -8.99 -13.48
N LEU A 11 -11.79 -9.22 -13.47
CA LEU A 11 -10.96 -9.37 -14.67
C LEU A 11 -10.79 -10.86 -15.00
N LYS A 12 -10.74 -11.20 -16.29
CA LYS A 12 -10.32 -12.55 -16.70
C LYS A 12 -8.83 -12.73 -16.40
N PRO A 13 -8.34 -13.95 -16.13
CA PRO A 13 -6.93 -14.17 -15.79
C PRO A 13 -5.93 -13.59 -16.79
N LYS A 14 -6.22 -13.70 -18.10
CA LYS A 14 -5.40 -13.10 -19.16
C LYS A 14 -5.35 -11.57 -19.08
N GLU A 15 -6.47 -10.92 -18.80
CA GLU A 15 -6.56 -9.47 -18.65
C GLU A 15 -5.85 -9.01 -17.37
N LEU A 16 -6.05 -9.72 -16.26
CA LEU A 16 -5.37 -9.45 -14.99
C LEU A 16 -3.85 -9.53 -15.12
N ARG A 17 -3.34 -10.54 -15.83
CA ARG A 17 -1.91 -10.68 -16.13
C ARG A 17 -1.36 -9.47 -16.86
N GLU A 18 -2.00 -9.05 -17.95
CA GLU A 18 -1.52 -7.93 -18.75
C GLU A 18 -1.62 -6.58 -18.00
N MET A 19 -2.71 -6.36 -17.27
CA MET A 19 -2.88 -5.15 -16.47
C MET A 19 -1.91 -5.08 -15.28
N SER A 20 -1.55 -6.22 -14.67
CA SER A 20 -0.64 -6.23 -13.50
C SER A 20 0.79 -5.78 -13.82
N LYS A 21 1.17 -5.73 -15.10
CA LYS A 21 2.46 -5.17 -15.54
C LYS A 21 2.56 -3.67 -15.34
N GLN A 22 1.43 -2.96 -15.31
CA GLN A 22 1.38 -1.51 -15.19
C GLN A 22 1.39 -1.07 -13.72
N ASN A 23 1.92 0.13 -13.46
CA ASN A 23 1.65 0.85 -12.22
C ASN A 23 0.40 1.68 -12.45
N LEU A 24 -0.69 1.30 -11.78
CA LEU A 24 -1.98 1.98 -11.87
C LEU A 24 -2.23 2.76 -10.58
N PRO A 25 -2.92 3.91 -10.65
CA PRO A 25 -3.27 4.67 -9.47
C PRO A 25 -4.21 3.85 -8.58
N GLY A 26 -3.90 3.81 -7.28
CA GLY A 26 -4.76 3.19 -6.27
C GLY A 26 -6.09 3.92 -6.16
N CYS A 27 -7.17 3.17 -5.93
CA CYS A 27 -8.53 3.71 -5.91
C CYS A 27 -8.82 4.70 -4.78
N MET A 28 -8.06 4.65 -3.67
CA MET A 28 -8.28 5.48 -2.49
C MET A 28 -7.65 6.87 -2.58
N PHE A 29 -6.38 6.93 -3.01
CA PHE A 29 -5.59 8.17 -3.01
C PHE A 29 -5.16 8.62 -4.40
N GLY A 30 -5.41 7.83 -5.45
CA GLY A 30 -5.03 8.17 -6.82
C GLY A 30 -3.52 8.13 -7.08
N LEU A 31 -2.72 7.58 -6.16
CA LEU A 31 -1.27 7.47 -6.28
C LEU A 31 -0.88 6.14 -6.93
N LEU A 32 0.14 6.16 -7.79
CA LEU A 32 0.78 4.94 -8.28
C LEU A 32 1.35 4.14 -7.09
N ILE A 33 1.37 2.82 -7.18
CA ILE A 33 1.84 1.95 -6.09
C ILE A 33 3.08 1.18 -6.57
N PRO A 34 4.21 1.22 -5.84
CA PRO A 34 5.39 0.43 -6.18
C PRO A 34 5.13 -1.05 -5.91
N LYS A 35 5.67 -1.90 -6.77
CA LYS A 35 5.44 -3.37 -6.74
C LYS A 35 6.65 -4.17 -6.29
N THR A 36 7.79 -3.52 -6.08
CA THR A 36 9.01 -4.14 -5.55
C THR A 36 9.77 -3.14 -4.68
N ALA A 37 10.68 -3.62 -3.85
CA ALA A 37 11.58 -2.74 -3.10
C ALA A 37 12.54 -1.98 -4.03
N GLU A 38 12.83 -2.50 -5.22
CA GLU A 38 13.60 -1.77 -6.24
C GLU A 38 12.81 -0.57 -6.78
N GLU A 39 11.55 -0.77 -7.17
CA GLU A 39 10.68 0.33 -7.59
C GLU A 39 10.54 1.36 -6.46
N MET A 40 10.35 0.93 -5.21
CA MET A 40 10.27 1.80 -4.04
C MET A 40 11.52 2.68 -3.85
N ARG A 41 12.71 2.20 -4.22
CA ARG A 41 13.97 2.95 -4.15
C ARG A 41 14.25 3.82 -5.38
N SER A 42 13.46 3.70 -6.43
CA SER A 42 13.65 4.48 -7.66
C SER A 42 13.35 5.97 -7.45
N GLY A 43 13.78 6.79 -8.42
CA GLY A 43 13.48 8.23 -8.41
C GLY A 43 12.01 8.58 -8.67
N GLU A 44 11.21 7.65 -9.24
CA GLU A 44 9.77 7.84 -9.42
C GLU A 44 9.01 7.70 -8.08
N PHE A 45 9.54 6.86 -7.17
CA PHE A 45 8.96 6.61 -5.85
C PHE A 45 9.84 7.21 -4.74
N GLY A 46 10.15 6.45 -3.69
CA GLY A 46 11.02 6.89 -2.61
C GLY A 46 10.43 7.97 -1.70
N ALA A 47 11.29 8.87 -1.22
CA ALA A 47 10.96 9.83 -0.17
C ALA A 47 9.84 10.82 -0.57
N GLU A 48 9.86 11.29 -1.82
CA GLU A 48 8.84 12.23 -2.29
C GLU A 48 7.48 11.55 -2.40
N TRP A 49 7.43 10.36 -3.00
CA TRP A 49 6.20 9.58 -3.08
C TRP A 49 5.67 9.20 -1.70
N LEU A 50 6.52 8.78 -0.75
CA LEU A 50 6.11 8.50 0.63
C LEU A 50 5.54 9.74 1.33
N THR A 51 6.11 10.92 1.07
CA THR A 51 5.56 12.18 1.56
C THR A 51 4.15 12.41 1.02
N GLN A 52 3.95 12.24 -0.29
CA GLN A 52 2.63 12.38 -0.91
C GLN A 52 1.63 11.36 -0.35
N ALA A 53 2.05 10.10 -0.18
CA ALA A 53 1.22 9.03 0.36
C ALA A 53 0.80 9.30 1.81
N PHE A 54 1.72 9.70 2.69
CA PHE A 54 1.40 9.99 4.09
C PHE A 54 0.55 11.25 4.24
N HIS A 55 0.77 12.28 3.43
CA HIS A 55 -0.11 13.45 3.40
C HIS A 55 -1.51 13.10 2.88
N ALA A 56 -1.62 12.28 1.84
CA ALA A 56 -2.90 11.83 1.31
C ALA A 56 -3.69 10.99 2.33
N ALA A 57 -2.98 10.16 3.11
CA ALA A 57 -3.54 9.36 4.18
C ALA A 57 -3.81 10.16 5.48
N GLY A 58 -3.29 11.38 5.60
CA GLY A 58 -3.40 12.20 6.82
C GLY A 58 -2.52 11.73 7.98
N THR A 59 -1.56 10.84 7.75
CA THR A 59 -0.66 10.28 8.77
C THR A 59 0.59 11.12 9.00
N LEU A 60 0.82 12.16 8.18
CA LEU A 60 1.92 13.10 8.31
C LEU A 60 1.40 14.54 8.25
N ALA A 61 1.89 15.40 9.15
CA ALA A 61 1.54 16.82 9.19
C ALA A 61 1.96 17.55 7.91
N LYS A 62 1.14 18.49 7.43
CA LYS A 62 1.35 19.19 6.14
C LYS A 62 2.67 19.97 6.02
N ASP A 63 3.25 20.38 7.13
CA ASP A 63 4.53 21.10 7.18
C ASP A 63 5.74 20.17 7.38
N ASN A 64 5.51 18.85 7.43
CA ASN A 64 6.53 17.82 7.53
C ASN A 64 6.69 17.10 6.17
N ARG A 65 7.72 16.25 6.04
CA ARG A 65 7.95 15.39 4.87
C ARG A 65 8.92 14.28 5.20
N VAL A 66 8.90 13.21 4.41
CA VAL A 66 10.00 12.25 4.37
C VAL A 66 11.16 12.89 3.61
N THR A 67 12.30 13.03 4.27
CA THR A 67 13.51 13.60 3.67
C THR A 67 14.41 12.54 3.05
N LYS A 68 14.32 11.29 3.53
CA LYS A 68 15.11 10.18 3.00
C LYS A 68 14.43 8.84 3.23
N LEU A 69 14.41 8.01 2.20
CA LEU A 69 14.24 6.56 2.33
C LEU A 69 15.63 5.94 2.53
N VAL A 70 15.87 5.39 3.72
CA VAL A 70 17.17 4.83 4.14
C VAL A 70 17.28 3.36 3.74
N ARG A 71 16.20 2.60 3.92
CA ARG A 71 16.13 1.17 3.60
C ARG A 71 14.77 0.85 3.01
N ALA A 72 14.75 -0.05 2.04
CA ALA A 72 13.57 -0.78 1.61
C ALA A 72 14.01 -2.22 1.36
N GLU A 73 13.40 -3.19 2.02
CA GLU A 73 13.81 -4.58 1.98
C GLU A 73 12.62 -5.52 1.99
N GLU A 74 12.52 -6.36 0.97
CA GLU A 74 11.44 -7.33 0.85
C GLU A 74 11.61 -8.45 1.87
N LEU A 75 10.49 -8.82 2.49
CA LEU A 75 10.42 -9.96 3.38
C LEU A 75 10.30 -11.25 2.56
N PRO A 76 11.04 -12.31 2.92
CA PRO A 76 10.89 -13.60 2.27
C PRO A 76 9.46 -14.13 2.39
N ILE A 77 8.95 -14.74 1.31
CA ILE A 77 7.64 -15.41 1.32
C ILE A 77 7.80 -16.87 1.78
N LYS A 78 8.58 -17.12 2.84
CA LYS A 78 8.72 -18.46 3.44
C LYS A 78 8.72 -18.38 4.96
N GLY A 79 8.27 -19.45 5.62
CA GLY A 79 8.27 -19.53 7.08
C GLY A 79 7.23 -18.60 7.74
N PHE A 80 7.46 -18.25 9.01
CA PHE A 80 6.57 -17.40 9.79
C PHE A 80 6.34 -16.01 9.16
N ASP A 81 7.29 -15.53 8.35
CA ASP A 81 7.21 -14.23 7.65
C ASP A 81 6.08 -14.18 6.61
N THR A 82 5.54 -15.34 6.22
CA THR A 82 4.37 -15.44 5.32
C THR A 82 3.02 -15.28 6.00
N ALA A 83 2.93 -15.30 7.33
CA ALA A 83 1.66 -15.21 8.04
C ALA A 83 0.83 -14.00 7.53
N GLY A 84 -0.40 -14.25 7.08
CA GLY A 84 -1.27 -13.27 6.39
C GLY A 84 -0.97 -13.09 4.89
N GLY A 85 -1.39 -14.06 4.06
CA GLY A 85 -0.97 -14.27 2.65
C GLY A 85 -1.68 -13.46 1.56
N ALA A 86 -2.01 -12.19 1.81
CA ALA A 86 -2.73 -11.36 0.84
C ALA A 86 -1.86 -10.30 0.13
N ALA A 87 -0.55 -10.28 0.39
CA ALA A 87 0.35 -9.27 -0.16
C ALA A 87 1.82 -9.70 -0.05
N MET A 88 2.65 -9.12 -0.92
CA MET A 88 4.08 -8.99 -0.67
C MET A 88 4.33 -7.99 0.47
N LYS A 89 5.46 -8.14 1.16
CA LYS A 89 5.78 -7.36 2.37
C LYS A 89 7.20 -6.82 2.30
N MET A 90 7.43 -5.63 2.82
CA MET A 90 8.76 -5.07 2.96
C MET A 90 8.89 -4.22 4.23
N PHE A 91 10.11 -4.14 4.76
CA PHE A 91 10.47 -3.15 5.77
C PHE A 91 11.05 -1.91 5.11
N LEU A 92 10.61 -0.75 5.57
CA LEU A 92 11.14 0.55 5.18
C LEU A 92 11.77 1.23 6.40
N THR A 93 12.88 1.92 6.18
CA THR A 93 13.43 2.88 7.15
C THR A 93 13.40 4.26 6.55
N VAL A 94 12.79 5.23 7.21
CA VAL A 94 12.65 6.61 6.71
C VAL A 94 13.22 7.65 7.69
N LYS A 95 13.53 8.83 7.17
CA LYS A 95 13.79 10.03 7.97
C LYS A 95 12.77 11.10 7.62
N TYR A 96 12.22 11.75 8.63
CA TYR A 96 11.34 12.90 8.47
C TYR A 96 12.12 14.21 8.63
N LEU A 97 11.56 15.30 8.10
CA LEU A 97 12.08 16.65 8.30
C LEU A 97 11.98 17.07 9.78
N ARG A 98 10.82 16.83 10.38
CA ARG A 98 10.57 17.00 11.81
C ARG A 98 10.34 15.63 12.43
N GLN A 99 11.19 15.26 13.38
CA GLN A 99 11.00 14.04 14.15
C GLN A 99 9.94 14.30 15.22
N ASP A 100 9.09 13.30 15.46
CA ASP A 100 8.03 13.33 16.46
C ASP A 100 7.97 11.95 17.13
N THR A 101 7.73 11.90 18.44
CA THR A 101 7.63 10.63 19.18
C THR A 101 6.49 9.72 18.70
N GLY A 102 5.45 10.29 18.08
CA GLY A 102 4.36 9.55 17.46
C GLY A 102 4.65 9.08 16.02
N LEU A 103 5.76 9.49 15.41
CA LEU A 103 6.12 9.10 14.05
C LEU A 103 7.17 7.99 14.03
N HIS A 104 6.73 6.79 13.66
CA HIS A 104 7.63 5.65 13.47
C HIS A 104 8.53 5.84 12.23
N THR A 105 9.81 5.50 12.37
CA THR A 105 10.79 5.54 11.28
C THR A 105 11.03 4.18 10.63
N GLU A 106 10.78 3.10 11.37
CA GLU A 106 10.78 1.73 10.87
C GLU A 106 9.33 1.35 10.54
N LEU A 107 9.05 1.10 9.27
CA LEU A 107 7.71 0.87 8.76
C LEU A 107 7.61 -0.51 8.13
N PHE A 108 6.43 -1.11 8.27
CA PHE A 108 6.05 -2.32 7.56
C PHE A 108 5.08 -1.96 6.43
N CYS A 109 5.39 -2.37 5.21
CA CYS A 109 4.61 -2.08 4.03
C CYS A 109 4.10 -3.37 3.39
N LYS A 110 2.83 -3.37 2.99
CA LYS A 110 2.22 -4.41 2.14
C LYS A 110 2.03 -3.86 0.73
N TYR A 111 2.35 -4.66 -0.28
CA TYR A 111 2.22 -4.28 -1.68
C TYR A 111 1.78 -5.47 -2.56
N PRO A 112 1.32 -5.22 -3.80
CA PRO A 112 0.77 -6.26 -4.66
C PRO A 112 1.74 -7.41 -4.97
N TYR A 113 1.21 -8.62 -5.12
CA TYR A 113 1.92 -9.72 -5.76
C TYR A 113 2.21 -9.40 -7.23
N LEU A 114 3.43 -9.66 -7.69
CA LEU A 114 3.74 -9.73 -9.11
C LEU A 114 3.09 -10.97 -9.71
N TYR A 115 2.39 -10.80 -10.84
CA TYR A 115 1.67 -11.92 -11.47
C TYR A 115 2.64 -12.99 -11.98
N GLU A 116 3.77 -12.56 -12.51
CA GLU A 116 4.81 -13.42 -13.09
C GLU A 116 5.46 -14.35 -12.06
N GLU A 117 5.54 -13.92 -10.80
CA GLU A 117 6.17 -14.66 -9.71
C GLU A 117 5.14 -15.42 -8.87
N HIS A 118 3.96 -14.83 -8.68
CA HIS A 118 2.92 -15.32 -7.78
C HIS A 118 1.52 -15.30 -8.44
N PRO A 119 1.33 -16.04 -9.56
CA PRO A 119 0.10 -15.94 -10.35
C PRO A 119 -1.15 -16.36 -9.55
N SER A 120 -1.06 -17.43 -8.74
CA SER A 120 -2.17 -17.91 -7.93
C SER A 120 -2.57 -16.91 -6.86
N SER A 121 -1.61 -16.39 -6.08
CA SER A 121 -1.89 -15.41 -5.02
C SER A 121 -2.36 -14.08 -5.58
N ARG A 122 -1.81 -13.64 -6.72
CA ARG A 122 -2.29 -12.45 -7.43
C ARG A 122 -3.73 -12.62 -7.92
N GLN A 123 -4.07 -13.78 -8.47
CA GLN A 123 -5.42 -14.09 -8.91
C GLN A 123 -6.40 -14.20 -7.74
N GLU A 124 -5.97 -14.77 -6.61
CA GLU A 124 -6.76 -14.86 -5.39
C GLU A 124 -7.15 -13.48 -4.86
N VAL A 125 -6.17 -12.59 -4.71
CA VAL A 125 -6.38 -11.26 -4.12
C VAL A 125 -7.10 -10.30 -5.09
N SER A 126 -6.86 -10.41 -6.40
CA SER A 126 -7.38 -9.41 -7.36
C SER A 126 -8.49 -9.93 -8.27
N GLY A 127 -8.74 -11.24 -8.33
CA GLY A 127 -9.62 -11.87 -9.32
C GLY A 127 -10.97 -12.36 -8.80
N TYR A 128 -11.16 -12.47 -7.49
CA TYR A 128 -12.38 -13.05 -6.93
C TYR A 128 -13.45 -12.01 -6.62
N ASN A 129 -13.26 -11.18 -5.59
CA ASN A 129 -14.17 -10.13 -5.13
C ASN A 129 -13.42 -9.08 -4.31
N ASP A 130 -14.02 -7.90 -4.15
CA ASP A 130 -13.61 -6.91 -3.15
C ASP A 130 -14.36 -7.19 -1.84
N VAL A 131 -13.76 -8.00 -0.97
CA VAL A 131 -14.37 -8.39 0.33
C VAL A 131 -14.08 -7.38 1.44
N ASP A 132 -12.96 -6.67 1.36
CA ASP A 132 -12.49 -5.77 2.43
C ASP A 132 -12.76 -4.29 2.13
N GLY A 133 -12.97 -3.91 0.86
CA GLY A 133 -13.15 -2.51 0.45
C GLY A 133 -14.27 -1.78 1.19
N PRO A 134 -15.46 -2.37 1.39
CA PRO A 134 -16.51 -1.75 2.20
C PRO A 134 -16.11 -1.52 3.66
N GLU A 135 -15.43 -2.50 4.28
CA GLU A 135 -14.96 -2.40 5.67
C GLU A 135 -13.90 -1.31 5.82
N ILE A 136 -12.88 -1.32 4.95
CA ILE A 136 -11.82 -0.30 4.92
C ILE A 136 -12.40 1.09 4.70
N THR A 137 -13.36 1.22 3.77
CA THR A 137 -14.03 2.50 3.51
C THR A 137 -14.82 2.96 4.73
N CYS A 138 -15.54 2.06 5.40
CA CYS A 138 -16.27 2.38 6.62
C CYS A 138 -15.33 2.87 7.71
N ALA A 139 -14.26 2.12 8.02
CA ALA A 139 -13.27 2.47 9.01
C ALA A 139 -12.68 3.86 8.72
N MET A 140 -12.14 4.08 7.52
CA MET A 140 -11.51 5.35 7.18
C MET A 140 -12.44 6.57 7.21
N ARG A 141 -13.75 6.39 7.08
CA ARG A 141 -14.72 7.49 6.99
C ARG A 141 -15.49 7.74 8.27
N LEU A 142 -15.66 6.70 9.07
CA LEU A 142 -16.57 6.69 10.20
C LEU A 142 -15.88 6.24 11.49
N GLU A 143 -14.59 5.88 11.49
CA GLU A 143 -13.86 5.54 12.71
C GLU A 143 -13.94 6.65 13.75
N ASN A 144 -13.90 7.92 13.35
CA ASN A 144 -14.10 9.05 14.26
C ASN A 144 -15.52 9.15 14.85
N LEU A 145 -16.47 8.35 14.35
CA LEU A 145 -17.86 8.28 14.81
C LEU A 145 -18.17 7.00 15.58
N PHE A 146 -17.30 5.98 15.51
CA PHE A 146 -17.48 4.71 16.21
C PHE A 146 -16.53 4.64 17.41
N PRO A 147 -17.04 4.36 18.63
CA PRO A 147 -16.17 4.01 19.74
C PRO A 147 -15.63 2.60 19.49
N PHE A 148 -14.49 2.48 18.81
CA PHE A 148 -13.71 1.25 18.88
C PHE A 148 -13.03 1.25 20.26
N PRO A 149 -13.36 0.30 21.15
CA PRO A 149 -12.64 0.17 22.41
C PRO A 149 -11.17 -0.12 22.07
N THR A 150 -10.28 0.77 22.50
CA THR A 150 -8.83 0.54 22.54
C THR A 150 -8.48 -0.45 23.63
#